data_AF-A0A9C9W1K1-F1
#
_entry.id   AF-A0A9C9W1K1-F1
#
_cell.length_a   1.000
_cell.length_b   1.000
_cell.length_c   1.000
_cell.angle_alpha   90.00
_cell.angle_beta   90.00
_cell.angle_gamma   90.00
#
_symmetry.space_group_name_H-M   'P 1'
#
loop_
_entity.id
_entity.type
_entity.pdbx_description
1 polymer ?
#
loop_
_entity_poly.entity_id
_entity_poly.type
_entity_poly.pdbx_seq_one_letter_code
_entity_poly.pdbx_strand_id
1 'polypeptide(L)'
;MNRPDSQAERFLRTLDIVHREGKHLLYSWQRLFGQGHIDRSWVESLDGQPELAERLEAFVSRFGRMQDTIADKLLPRWLIALAEKPASQIETLNRAERLGVLDDVEQWLTARALRNRLIHEYMEDPETFAGDLLLARDYTPMLIDVYNRVRAYAITPMALDTAKLPGELASPDPSFANRRP
;
A
#
# COMPACT_ATOMS: atom_id res chain seq x y z
N MET A 1 23.06 -26.28 -9.82
CA MET A 1 21.97 -26.78 -8.95
C MET A 1 21.58 -25.64 -8.01
N ASN A 2 20.48 -24.91 -8.28
CA ASN A 2 20.03 -23.83 -7.40
C ASN A 2 19.48 -24.44 -6.12
N ARG A 3 20.14 -24.18 -4.98
CA ARG A 3 19.65 -24.54 -3.65
C ARG A 3 18.31 -23.78 -3.46
N PRO A 4 17.23 -24.41 -2.98
CA PRO A 4 15.97 -23.70 -2.76
C PRO A 4 16.21 -22.55 -1.77
N ASP A 5 15.76 -21.35 -2.14
CA ASP A 5 15.87 -20.16 -1.28
C ASP A 5 15.28 -20.46 0.11
N SER A 6 16.04 -20.11 1.15
CA SER A 6 15.59 -20.13 2.54
C SER A 6 14.36 -19.22 2.74
N GLN A 7 13.60 -19.46 3.81
CA GLN A 7 12.43 -18.63 4.12
C GLN A 7 12.80 -17.15 4.32
N ALA A 8 13.95 -16.90 4.92
CA ALA A 8 14.51 -15.55 5.08
C ALA A 8 14.81 -14.90 3.71
N GLU A 9 15.41 -15.61 2.76
CA GLU A 9 15.68 -15.08 1.41
C GLU A 9 14.39 -14.79 0.63
N ARG A 10 13.38 -15.66 0.76
CA ARG A 10 12.05 -15.43 0.16
C ARG A 10 11.36 -14.20 0.74
N PHE A 11 11.41 -14.05 2.06
CA PHE A 11 10.93 -12.85 2.74
C PHE A 11 11.65 -11.60 2.25
N LEU A 12 12.98 -11.58 2.25
CA LEU A 12 13.80 -10.44 1.80
C LEU A 12 13.52 -10.03 0.35
N ARG A 13 13.36 -10.99 -0.57
CA ARG A 13 12.97 -10.69 -1.95
C ARG A 13 11.57 -10.08 -2.04
N THR A 14 10.64 -10.53 -1.20
CA THR A 14 9.28 -9.96 -1.14
C THR A 14 9.31 -8.54 -0.60
N LEU A 15 10.13 -8.32 0.43
CA LEU A 15 10.33 -7.00 1.02
C LEU A 15 10.89 -6.02 -0.03
N ASP A 16 11.84 -6.44 -0.86
CA ASP A 16 12.35 -5.61 -1.98
C ASP A 16 11.29 -5.35 -3.06
N ILE A 17 10.45 -6.33 -3.38
CA ILE A 17 9.32 -6.13 -4.32
C ILE A 17 8.37 -5.06 -3.78
N VAL A 18 7.94 -5.18 -2.52
CA VAL A 18 7.02 -4.21 -1.89
C VAL A 18 7.66 -2.83 -1.78
N HIS A 19 8.98 -2.75 -1.54
CA HIS A 19 9.70 -1.48 -1.55
C HIS A 19 9.57 -0.77 -2.92
N ARG A 20 9.81 -1.49 -4.01
CA ARG A 20 9.70 -0.94 -5.37
C ARG A 20 8.26 -0.53 -5.69
N GLU A 21 7.28 -1.35 -5.33
CA GLU A 21 5.86 -1.01 -5.46
C GLU A 21 5.51 0.26 -4.70
N GLY A 22 5.98 0.39 -3.45
CA GLY A 22 5.80 1.58 -2.63
C GLY A 22 6.40 2.84 -3.23
N LYS A 23 7.61 2.77 -3.81
CA LYS A 23 8.19 3.92 -4.55
C LYS A 23 7.31 4.37 -5.72
N HIS A 24 6.76 3.42 -6.49
CA HIS A 24 5.87 3.74 -7.61
C HIS A 24 4.51 4.27 -7.14
N LEU A 25 3.98 3.73 -6.04
CA LEU A 25 2.75 4.21 -5.40
C LEU A 25 2.92 5.66 -4.94
N LEU A 26 3.98 5.96 -4.18
CA LEU A 26 4.28 7.32 -3.71
C LEU A 26 4.43 8.32 -4.85
N TYR A 27 5.10 7.92 -5.94
CA TYR A 27 5.20 8.75 -7.14
C TYR A 27 3.83 9.06 -7.74
N SER A 28 2.96 8.05 -7.90
CA SER A 28 1.60 8.25 -8.40
C SER A 28 0.75 9.09 -7.46
N TRP A 29 0.84 8.83 -6.15
CA TRP A 29 0.13 9.56 -5.11
C TRP A 29 0.47 11.05 -5.19
N GLN A 30 1.76 11.40 -5.22
CA GLN A 30 2.19 12.80 -5.32
C GLN A 30 1.74 13.46 -6.63
N ARG A 31 1.80 12.72 -7.75
CA ARG A 31 1.40 13.24 -9.06
C ARG A 31 -0.09 13.48 -9.20
N LEU A 32 -0.92 12.65 -8.55
CA LEU A 32 -2.38 12.77 -8.59
C LEU A 32 -2.88 13.80 -7.58
N PHE A 33 -2.44 13.71 -6.32
CA PHE A 33 -2.96 14.53 -5.23
C PHE A 33 -2.19 15.83 -4.99
N GLY A 34 -1.02 16.00 -5.62
CA GLY A 34 -0.23 17.24 -5.51
C GLY A 34 -0.75 18.40 -6.37
N GLN A 35 -1.81 18.19 -7.16
CA GLN A 35 -2.35 19.18 -8.10
C GLN A 35 -3.87 19.28 -7.94
N GLY A 36 -4.34 20.18 -7.08
CA GLY A 36 -5.76 20.58 -7.01
C GLY A 36 -6.63 19.77 -6.05
N HIS A 37 -7.89 20.19 -5.95
CA HIS A 37 -8.91 19.52 -5.14
C HIS A 37 -9.60 18.46 -6.00
N ILE A 38 -9.80 17.28 -5.41
CA ILE A 38 -10.60 16.21 -6.01
C ILE A 38 -12.01 16.37 -5.48
N ASP A 39 -12.93 16.66 -6.39
CA ASP A 39 -14.37 16.77 -6.15
C ASP A 39 -15.11 16.21 -7.36
N ARG A 40 -16.45 16.28 -7.34
CA ARG A 40 -17.27 15.84 -8.46
C ARG A 40 -16.89 16.48 -9.80
N SER A 41 -16.61 17.78 -9.82
CA SER A 41 -16.27 18.49 -11.07
C SER A 41 -14.95 18.01 -11.65
N TRP A 42 -13.99 17.67 -10.78
CA TRP A 42 -12.74 17.04 -11.17
C TRP A 42 -13.00 15.68 -11.84
N VAL A 43 -13.88 14.85 -11.27
CA VAL A 43 -14.21 13.53 -11.82
C VAL A 43 -14.92 13.64 -13.17
N GLU A 44 -15.92 14.52 -13.27
CA GLU A 44 -16.65 14.77 -14.54
C GLU A 44 -15.73 15.30 -15.66
N SER A 45 -14.59 15.91 -15.30
CA SER A 45 -13.62 16.44 -16.27
C SER A 45 -12.66 15.38 -16.85
N LEU A 46 -12.64 14.16 -16.31
CA LEU A 46 -11.68 13.10 -16.68
C LEU A 46 -11.82 12.67 -18.15
N ASP A 47 -13.04 12.61 -18.68
CA ASP A 47 -13.31 12.23 -20.09
C ASP A 47 -12.62 13.17 -21.09
N GLY A 48 -12.44 14.44 -20.72
CA GLY A 48 -11.75 15.44 -21.52
C GLY A 48 -10.25 15.57 -21.22
N GLN A 49 -9.72 14.78 -20.28
CA GLN A 49 -8.35 14.91 -19.78
C GLN A 49 -7.65 13.53 -19.70
N PRO A 50 -7.26 12.96 -20.85
CA PRO A 50 -6.70 11.61 -20.89
C PRO A 50 -5.44 11.45 -20.02
N GLU A 51 -4.58 12.46 -19.95
CA GLU A 51 -3.38 12.41 -19.10
C GLU A 51 -3.71 12.42 -17.60
N LEU A 52 -4.87 12.96 -17.21
CA LEU A 52 -5.35 12.94 -15.82
C LEU A 52 -5.96 11.58 -15.49
N ALA A 53 -6.75 11.03 -16.40
CA ALA A 53 -7.29 9.67 -16.31
C ALA A 53 -6.17 8.62 -16.17
N GLU A 54 -5.10 8.72 -16.97
CA GLU A 54 -3.93 7.83 -16.86
C GLU A 54 -3.23 7.93 -15.49
N ARG A 55 -3.15 9.14 -14.89
CA ARG A 55 -2.56 9.31 -13.55
C ARG A 55 -3.43 8.65 -12.48
N LEU A 56 -4.74 8.79 -12.59
CA LEU A 56 -5.72 8.14 -11.73
C LEU A 56 -5.59 6.62 -11.80
N GLU A 57 -5.66 6.05 -13.00
CA GLU A 57 -5.52 4.59 -13.20
C GLU A 57 -4.19 4.08 -12.67
N ALA A 58 -3.09 4.79 -12.91
CA ALA A 58 -1.79 4.44 -12.39
C ALA A 58 -1.77 4.42 -10.86
N PHE A 59 -2.40 5.40 -10.19
CA PHE A 59 -2.51 5.41 -8.73
C PHE A 59 -3.34 4.24 -8.22
N VAL A 60 -4.57 4.06 -8.72
CA VAL A 60 -5.50 3.01 -8.27
C VAL A 60 -4.87 1.62 -8.45
N SER A 61 -4.26 1.37 -9.61
CA SER A 61 -3.57 0.12 -9.90
C SER A 61 -2.40 -0.16 -8.93
N ARG A 62 -1.59 0.86 -8.63
CA ARG A 62 -0.43 0.72 -7.73
C ARG A 62 -0.83 0.56 -6.27
N PHE A 63 -1.88 1.28 -5.83
CA PHE A 63 -2.43 1.15 -4.49
C PHE A 63 -2.92 -0.28 -4.24
N GLY A 64 -3.77 -0.79 -5.13
CA GLY A 64 -4.28 -2.16 -5.04
C GLY A 64 -3.17 -3.22 -5.11
N ARG A 65 -2.19 -3.03 -6.02
CA ARG A 65 -1.06 -3.96 -6.16
C ARG A 65 -0.23 -4.05 -4.88
N MET A 66 0.15 -2.92 -4.30
CA MET A 66 0.95 -2.92 -3.07
C MET A 66 0.18 -3.56 -1.91
N GLN A 67 -1.10 -3.25 -1.76
CA GLN A 67 -1.95 -3.84 -0.74
C GLN A 67 -2.03 -5.37 -0.89
N ASP A 68 -2.30 -5.87 -2.10
CA ASP A 68 -2.38 -7.31 -2.38
C ASP A 68 -1.02 -7.99 -2.13
N THR A 69 0.09 -7.42 -2.59
CA THR A 69 1.42 -7.98 -2.34
C THR A 69 1.74 -8.04 -0.84
N ILE A 70 1.35 -7.03 -0.06
CA ILE A 70 1.55 -7.03 1.38
C ILE A 70 0.73 -8.17 2.04
N ALA A 71 -0.59 -8.20 1.81
CA ALA A 71 -1.47 -9.16 2.45
C ALA A 71 -1.22 -10.62 2.02
N ASP A 72 -1.02 -10.86 0.73
CA ASP A 72 -0.98 -12.21 0.18
C ASP A 72 0.42 -12.81 0.20
N LYS A 73 1.46 -11.99 0.31
CA LYS A 73 2.86 -12.45 0.21
C LYS A 73 3.74 -11.96 1.34
N LEU A 74 3.80 -10.65 1.59
CA LEU A 74 4.76 -10.10 2.56
C LEU A 74 4.47 -10.60 3.96
N LEU A 75 3.24 -10.39 4.47
CA LEU A 75 2.88 -10.78 5.84
C LEU A 75 2.99 -12.30 6.05
N PRO A 76 2.47 -13.17 5.17
CA PRO A 76 2.66 -14.61 5.32
C PRO A 76 4.13 -15.03 5.33
N ARG A 77 4.96 -14.49 4.42
CA ARG A 77 6.39 -14.85 4.34
C ARG A 77 7.18 -14.32 5.54
N TRP A 78 6.81 -13.15 6.03
CA TRP A 78 7.37 -12.59 7.26
C TRP A 78 7.08 -13.48 8.46
N LEU A 79 5.82 -13.89 8.66
CA LEU A 79 5.46 -14.82 9.74
C LEU A 79 6.19 -16.17 9.63
N ILE A 80 6.32 -16.73 8.42
CA ILE A 80 7.10 -17.97 8.21
C ILE A 80 8.57 -17.76 8.58
N ALA A 81 9.15 -16.60 8.27
CA ALA A 81 10.53 -16.30 8.62
C ALA A 81 10.74 -16.12 10.14
N LEU A 82 9.65 -15.82 10.89
CA LEU A 82 9.60 -15.85 12.35
C LEU A 82 9.31 -17.25 12.94
N ALA A 83 9.31 -18.29 12.10
CA ALA A 83 8.91 -19.65 12.45
C ALA A 83 7.43 -19.77 12.93
N GLU A 84 6.59 -18.80 12.57
CA GLU A 84 5.14 -18.90 12.74
C GLU A 84 4.48 -19.57 11.54
N LYS A 85 3.27 -20.09 11.73
CA LYS A 85 2.45 -20.67 10.66
C LYS A 85 1.36 -19.68 10.27
N PRO A 86 1.42 -19.05 9.08
CA PRO A 86 0.31 -18.27 8.56
C PRO A 86 -0.92 -19.16 8.42
N ALA A 87 -2.08 -18.59 8.76
CA ALA A 87 -3.37 -19.24 8.62
C ALA A 87 -4.19 -18.51 7.55
N SER A 88 -5.47 -18.26 7.77
CA SER A 88 -6.26 -17.42 6.86
C SER A 88 -5.71 -15.99 6.75
N GLN A 89 -6.15 -15.25 5.72
CA GLN A 89 -5.71 -13.86 5.52
C GLN A 89 -6.09 -12.98 6.73
N ILE A 90 -7.30 -13.15 7.27
CA ILE A 90 -7.76 -12.40 8.44
C ILE A 90 -6.93 -12.74 9.70
N GLU A 91 -6.57 -14.00 9.90
CA GLU A 91 -5.70 -14.39 11.02
C GLU A 91 -4.28 -13.83 10.86
N THR A 92 -3.78 -13.74 9.63
CA THR A 92 -2.49 -13.12 9.31
C THR A 92 -2.51 -11.62 9.64
N LEU A 93 -3.58 -10.91 9.28
CA LEU A 93 -3.76 -9.49 9.61
C LEU A 93 -3.87 -9.27 11.13
N ASN A 94 -4.70 -10.07 11.82
CA ASN A 94 -4.82 -10.04 13.28
C ASN A 94 -3.49 -10.34 13.99
N ARG A 95 -2.64 -11.16 13.37
CA ARG A 95 -1.30 -11.42 13.91
C ARG A 95 -0.36 -10.24 13.67
N ALA A 96 -0.42 -9.63 12.49
CA ALA A 96 0.33 -8.42 12.15
C ALA A 96 0.00 -7.25 13.10
N GLU A 97 -1.28 -7.09 13.45
CA GLU A 97 -1.74 -6.10 14.41
C GLU A 97 -1.20 -6.37 15.82
N ARG A 98 -1.33 -7.61 16.31
CA ARG A 98 -0.79 -8.02 17.62
C ARG A 98 0.73 -7.88 17.73
N LEU A 99 1.46 -7.98 16.61
CA LEU A 99 2.90 -7.78 16.54
C LEU A 99 3.29 -6.31 16.31
N GLY A 100 2.31 -5.40 16.20
CA GLY A 100 2.51 -3.96 16.07
C GLY A 100 2.97 -3.49 14.69
N VAL A 101 2.90 -4.34 13.66
CA VAL A 101 3.25 -3.92 12.28
C VAL A 101 2.06 -3.36 11.52
N LEU A 102 0.83 -3.65 11.96
CA LEU A 102 -0.42 -3.06 11.50
C LEU A 102 -1.12 -2.40 12.70
N ASP A 103 -1.76 -1.25 12.51
CA ASP A 103 -2.46 -0.57 13.63
C ASP A 103 -3.89 -1.07 13.82
N ASP A 104 -4.61 -1.32 12.72
CA ASP A 104 -6.04 -1.61 12.71
C ASP A 104 -6.39 -2.52 11.52
N VAL A 105 -6.86 -3.74 11.82
CA VAL A 105 -7.30 -4.71 10.81
C VAL A 105 -8.57 -4.27 10.09
N GLU A 106 -9.50 -3.60 10.77
CA GLU A 106 -10.76 -3.14 10.17
C GLU A 106 -10.50 -2.04 9.14
N GLN A 107 -9.57 -1.13 9.42
CA GLN A 107 -9.13 -0.13 8.44
C GLN A 107 -8.48 -0.79 7.20
N TRP A 108 -7.67 -1.82 7.41
CA TRP A 108 -7.10 -2.59 6.30
C TRP A 108 -8.18 -3.21 5.40
N LEU A 109 -9.19 -3.83 6.00
CA LEU A 109 -10.30 -4.44 5.27
C LEU A 109 -11.15 -3.39 4.54
N THR A 110 -11.38 -2.25 5.18
CA THR A 110 -12.08 -1.10 4.57
C THR A 110 -11.33 -0.59 3.35
N ALA A 111 -10.01 -0.40 3.44
CA ALA A 111 -9.18 -0.01 2.32
C ALA A 111 -9.19 -1.05 1.18
N ARG A 112 -9.29 -2.35 1.51
CA ARG A 112 -9.40 -3.43 0.51
C ARG A 112 -10.74 -3.40 -0.23
N ALA A 113 -11.84 -3.15 0.47
CA ALA A 113 -13.15 -2.98 -0.15
C ALA A 113 -13.19 -1.73 -1.04
N LEU A 114 -12.61 -0.63 -0.58
CA LEU A 114 -12.48 0.63 -1.32
C LEU A 114 -11.79 0.44 -2.69
N ARG A 115 -10.71 -0.34 -2.75
CA ARG A 115 -10.02 -0.65 -4.01
C ARG A 115 -10.93 -1.26 -5.07
N ASN A 116 -11.91 -2.08 -4.68
CA ASN A 116 -12.86 -2.66 -5.64
C ASN A 116 -13.81 -1.58 -6.20
N ARG A 117 -14.23 -0.64 -5.36
CA ARG A 117 -15.12 0.47 -5.74
C ARG A 117 -14.43 1.44 -6.71
N LEU A 118 -13.16 1.76 -6.46
CA LEU A 118 -12.37 2.63 -7.33
C LEU A 118 -12.19 2.13 -8.78
N ILE A 119 -12.40 0.84 -9.03
CA ILE A 119 -12.27 0.25 -10.38
C ILE A 119 -13.60 0.34 -11.14
N HIS A 120 -14.73 0.42 -10.44
CA HIS A 120 -16.05 0.22 -11.02
C HIS A 120 -17.00 1.44 -10.92
N GLU A 121 -16.84 2.30 -9.92
CA GLU A 121 -17.88 3.28 -9.56
C GLU A 121 -17.75 4.66 -10.24
N TYR A 122 -16.59 5.01 -10.81
CA TYR A 122 -16.38 6.38 -11.32
C TYR A 122 -17.28 6.80 -12.49
N MET A 123 -17.81 5.84 -13.24
CA MET A 123 -18.74 6.10 -14.35
C MET A 123 -20.21 6.23 -13.90
N GLU A 124 -20.54 5.82 -12.67
CA GLU A 124 -21.92 5.76 -12.18
C GLU A 124 -22.23 6.90 -11.20
N ASP A 125 -21.31 7.22 -10.29
CA ASP A 125 -21.48 8.29 -9.29
C ASP A 125 -20.16 9.07 -9.06
N PRO A 126 -19.97 10.21 -9.75
CA PRO A 126 -18.78 11.04 -9.62
C PRO A 126 -18.51 11.59 -8.21
N GLU A 127 -19.55 11.85 -7.42
CA GLU A 127 -19.40 12.40 -6.06
C GLU A 127 -18.86 11.33 -5.11
N THR A 128 -19.51 10.15 -5.14
CA THR A 128 -19.06 8.99 -4.34
C THR A 128 -17.63 8.58 -4.73
N PHE A 129 -17.33 8.57 -6.03
CA PHE A 129 -15.99 8.24 -6.51
C PHE A 129 -14.92 9.23 -6.03
N ALA A 130 -15.20 10.54 -6.04
CA ALA A 130 -14.29 11.54 -5.51
C ALA A 130 -13.98 11.29 -4.02
N GLY A 131 -15.01 11.00 -3.22
CA GLY A 131 -14.86 10.66 -1.80
C GLY A 131 -14.03 9.39 -1.59
N ASP A 132 -14.29 8.35 -2.36
CA ASP A 132 -13.55 7.10 -2.34
C ASP A 132 -12.07 7.29 -2.72
N LEU A 133 -11.79 8.13 -3.72
CA LEU A 133 -10.43 8.43 -4.14
C LEU A 133 -9.64 9.17 -3.05
N LEU A 134 -10.30 10.09 -2.35
CA LEU A 134 -9.74 10.78 -1.18
C LEU A 134 -9.50 9.82 -0.01
N LEU A 135 -10.38 8.84 0.22
CA LEU A 135 -10.13 7.80 1.23
C LEU A 135 -8.89 6.95 0.86
N ALA A 136 -8.69 6.62 -0.41
CA ALA A 136 -7.52 5.84 -0.83
C ALA A 136 -6.22 6.65 -0.72
N ARG A 137 -6.29 7.98 -0.94
CA ARG A 137 -5.20 8.89 -0.62
C ARG A 137 -4.81 8.76 0.86
N ASP A 138 -5.81 8.77 1.75
CA ASP A 138 -5.61 8.80 3.21
C ASP A 138 -5.23 7.43 3.78
N TYR A 139 -5.59 6.33 3.11
CA TYR A 139 -5.11 4.98 3.43
C TYR A 139 -3.73 4.64 2.86
N THR A 140 -3.17 5.46 1.96
CA THR A 140 -1.84 5.20 1.40
C THR A 140 -0.74 5.18 2.48
N PRO A 141 -0.67 6.13 3.43
CA PRO A 141 0.27 6.07 4.56
C PRO A 141 0.24 4.74 5.32
N MET A 142 -0.93 4.16 5.56
CA MET A 142 -1.07 2.87 6.25
C MET A 142 -0.27 1.76 5.54
N LEU A 143 -0.33 1.66 4.20
CA LEU A 143 0.44 0.65 3.46
C LEU A 143 1.95 0.87 3.58
N ILE A 144 2.38 2.13 3.56
CA ILE A 144 3.79 2.53 3.69
C ILE A 144 4.31 2.21 5.09
N ASP A 145 3.51 2.49 6.12
CA ASP A 145 3.86 2.26 7.51
C ASP A 145 3.94 0.77 7.83
N VAL A 146 3.01 -0.04 7.32
CA VAL A 146 3.07 -1.51 7.45
C VAL A 146 4.36 -2.05 6.85
N TYR A 147 4.73 -1.61 5.64
CA TYR A 147 6.01 -1.98 5.05
C TYR A 147 7.20 -1.58 5.93
N ASN A 148 7.25 -0.33 6.39
CA ASN A 148 8.36 0.19 7.20
C ASN A 148 8.49 -0.56 8.53
N ARG A 149 7.38 -0.92 9.17
CA ARG A 149 7.36 -1.66 10.43
C ARG A 149 7.78 -3.12 10.25
N VAL A 150 7.31 -3.79 9.18
CA VAL A 150 7.80 -5.14 8.83
C VAL A 150 9.32 -5.11 8.55
N ARG A 151 9.80 -4.09 7.83
CA ARG A 151 11.23 -3.88 7.60
C ARG A 151 12.00 -3.67 8.91
N ALA A 152 11.50 -2.83 9.82
CA ALA A 152 12.14 -2.59 11.12
C ALA A 152 12.17 -3.85 11.99
N TYR A 153 11.10 -4.65 11.95
CA TYR A 153 11.02 -5.94 12.64
C TYR A 153 12.06 -6.95 12.11
N ALA A 154 12.44 -6.85 10.84
CA ALA A 154 13.51 -7.67 10.27
C ALA A 154 14.90 -7.34 10.84
N ILE A 155 15.12 -6.12 11.32
CA ILE A 155 16.40 -5.68 11.88
C ILE A 155 16.56 -6.23 13.30
N THR A 156 15.55 -6.00 14.15
CA THR A 156 15.70 -6.18 15.60
C THR A 156 15.40 -7.62 16.03
N PRO A 157 14.16 -8.13 15.91
CA PRO A 157 13.83 -9.54 16.22
C PRO A 157 14.55 -10.61 15.42
N MET A 158 14.85 -10.38 14.13
CA MET A 158 15.45 -11.41 13.26
C MET A 158 16.97 -11.31 13.14
N ALA A 159 17.58 -10.25 13.69
CA ALA A 159 19.01 -9.96 13.60
C ALA A 159 19.56 -10.01 12.16
N LEU A 160 18.76 -9.60 11.16
CA LEU A 160 19.20 -9.55 9.78
C LEU A 160 20.09 -8.34 9.53
N ASP A 161 21.10 -8.52 8.70
CA ASP A 161 22.01 -7.45 8.30
C ASP A 161 21.25 -6.32 7.57
N THR A 162 21.28 -5.13 8.14
CA THR A 162 20.67 -3.91 7.58
C THR A 162 21.12 -3.61 6.15
N ALA A 163 22.34 -4.01 5.76
CA ALA A 163 22.85 -3.82 4.40
C ALA A 163 22.08 -4.65 3.34
N LYS A 164 21.34 -5.67 3.77
CA LYS A 164 20.52 -6.52 2.90
C LYS A 164 19.06 -6.08 2.82
N LEU A 165 18.65 -5.11 3.64
CA LEU A 165 17.28 -4.62 3.65
C LEU A 165 17.11 -3.48 2.64
N PRO A 166 16.00 -3.44 1.89
CA PRO A 166 15.63 -2.26 1.12
C PRO A 166 15.49 -1.03 2.03
N GLY A 167 15.55 0.18 1.47
CA GLY A 167 15.44 1.42 2.24
C GLY A 167 14.05 1.64 2.86
N GLU A 168 13.93 2.61 3.76
CA GLU A 168 12.61 3.06 4.23
C GLU A 168 11.86 3.80 3.13
N LEU A 169 10.54 3.70 3.17
CA LEU A 169 9.66 4.49 2.34
C LEU A 169 9.23 5.72 3.15
N ALA A 170 9.39 6.91 2.58
CA ALA A 170 8.89 8.13 3.20
C ALA A 170 7.36 8.10 3.20
N SER A 171 6.74 8.11 4.39
CA SER A 171 5.29 8.19 4.52
C SER A 171 4.81 9.52 3.91
N PRO A 172 3.81 9.51 3.00
CA PRO A 172 3.30 10.73 2.42
C PRO A 172 2.53 11.48 3.51
N ASP A 173 2.93 12.72 3.80
CA ASP A 173 2.26 13.51 4.82
C ASP A 173 0.88 13.97 4.28
N PRO A 174 -0.24 13.55 4.90
CA PRO A 174 -1.57 13.94 4.45
C PRO A 174 -1.81 15.47 4.52
N SER A 175 -0.99 16.21 5.27
CA SER A 175 -1.05 17.69 5.32
C SER A 175 -0.58 18.38 4.04
N PHE A 176 0.05 17.67 3.08
CA PHE A 176 0.45 18.24 1.78
C PHE A 176 -0.75 18.70 0.93
N ALA A 177 -1.93 18.10 1.08
CA ALA A 177 -3.13 18.50 0.35
C ALA A 177 -3.73 19.84 0.83
N ASN A 178 -3.37 20.29 2.05
CA ASN A 178 -3.85 21.54 2.65
C ASN A 178 -2.91 22.74 2.48
N ARG A 179 -1.75 22.55 1.81
CA ARG A 179 -0.89 23.68 1.45
C ARG A 179 -1.48 24.36 0.21
N ARG A 180 -2.40 25.30 0.44
CA ARG A 180 -2.78 26.31 -0.57
C ARG A 180 -1.52 27.08 -1.02
N PRO A 181 -1.42 27.48 -2.30
CA PRO A 181 -0.42 28.46 -2.72
C PRO A 181 -0.56 29.77 -1.95
#